data_AF-A0A6M0SHM4-F1
#
_entry.id   AF-A0A6M0SHM4-F1
#
_cell.length_a   1.000
_cell.length_b   1.000
_cell.length_c   1.000
_cell.angle_alpha   90.00
_cell.angle_beta   90.00
_cell.angle_gamma   90.00
#
_symmetry.space_group_name_H-M   'P 1'
#
loop_
_entity.id
_entity.type
_entity.pdbx_description
1 polymer ?
#
loop_
_entity_poly.entity_id
_entity_poly.type
_entity_poly.pdbx_seq_one_letter_code
_entity_poly.pdbx_strand_id
1 'polypeptide(L)' 'MADPQSEQPSFALMTNDDNSVFVKVARSQGGKYNFSRVFAAMTSDQELCEILQILRRIGQVVGKS' A
#
# COMPACT_ATOMS: atom_id res chain seq x y z
N MET A 1 -23.73 5.84 -2.13
CA MET A 1 -23.00 6.01 -0.86
C MET A 1 -21.87 6.99 -1.11
N ALA A 2 -21.87 8.14 -0.45
CA ALA A 2 -20.85 9.18 -0.64
C ALA A 2 -19.68 8.90 0.30
N ASP A 3 -18.47 8.74 -0.26
CA ASP A 3 -17.23 8.58 0.50
C ASP A 3 -16.80 9.95 1.04
N PRO A 4 -16.82 10.19 2.37
CA PRO A 4 -16.53 11.50 2.96
C PRO A 4 -15.06 11.93 2.83
N GLN A 5 -14.16 11.06 2.34
CA GLN A 5 -12.72 11.34 2.17
C GLN A 5 -12.29 11.51 0.70
N SER A 6 -13.19 12.00 -0.16
CA SER A 6 -13.02 12.06 -1.63
C SER A 6 -11.74 12.74 -2.15
N GLU A 7 -11.08 13.59 -1.36
CA GLU A 7 -9.88 14.35 -1.75
C GLU A 7 -8.56 13.60 -1.44
N GLN A 8 -8.57 12.58 -0.57
CA GLN A 8 -7.35 11.90 -0.13
C GLN A 8 -7.09 10.60 -0.90
N PRO A 9 -5.82 10.25 -1.17
CA PRO A 9 -5.49 8.97 -1.79
C PRO A 9 -5.83 7.81 -0.85
N SER A 10 -6.44 6.76 -1.40
CA SER A 10 -6.73 5.53 -0.67
C SER A 10 -5.61 4.51 -0.89
N PHE A 11 -5.26 3.75 0.14
CA PHE A 11 -4.23 2.71 0.09
C PHE A 11 -4.85 1.34 0.39
N ALA A 12 -4.42 0.33 -0.36
CA ALA A 12 -4.85 -1.06 -0.17
C ALA A 12 -3.65 -2.00 -0.23
N LEU A 13 -3.79 -3.16 0.42
CA LEU A 13 -2.92 -4.30 0.26
C LEU A 13 -3.71 -5.40 -0.45
N MET A 14 -3.18 -5.89 -1.57
CA MET A 14 -3.70 -7.05 -2.26
C MET A 14 -2.78 -8.22 -1.98
N THR A 15 -3.34 -9.30 -1.45
CA THR A 15 -2.63 -10.54 -1.15
C THR A 15 -3.18 -11.68 -2.00
N ASN A 16 -2.29 -12.46 -2.59
CA ASN A 16 -2.55 -13.79 -3.11
C ASN A 16 -1.74 -14.81 -2.28
N ASP A 17 -1.94 -16.12 -2.52
CA ASP A 17 -1.33 -17.25 -1.79
C ASP A 17 0.07 -16.97 -1.24
N ASP A 18 0.98 -16.55 -2.10
CA ASP A 18 2.37 -16.29 -1.75
C ASP A 18 2.84 -14.89 -2.15
N ASN A 19 1.94 -13.94 -2.42
CA ASN A 19 2.33 -12.65 -3.00
C ASN A 19 1.52 -11.48 -2.45
N SER A 20 2.15 -10.32 -2.30
CA SER A 20 1.59 -9.09 -1.76
C SER A 20 1.94 -7.89 -2.65
N VAL A 21 0.96 -7.03 -2.92
CA VAL A 21 1.12 -5.79 -3.67
C VAL A 21 0.43 -4.64 -2.94
N PHE A 22 1.14 -3.54 -2.75
CA PHE A 22 0.55 -2.30 -2.24
C PHE A 22 -0.03 -1.48 -3.40
N VAL A 23 -1.26 -1.01 -3.23
CA VAL A 23 -1.99 -0.22 -4.22
C VAL A 23 -2.30 1.15 -3.64
N LYS A 24 -1.97 2.20 -4.40
CA LYS A 24 -2.41 3.57 -4.13
C LYS A 24 -3.41 4.00 -5.20
N VAL A 25 -4.58 4.44 -4.77
CA VAL A 25 -5.63 4.99 -5.63
C VAL A 25 -5.57 6.50 -5.56
N ALA A 26 -5.15 7.15 -6.64
CA ALA A 26 -5.25 8.59 -6.79
C ALA A 26 -6.62 8.94 -7.39
N ARG A 27 -7.48 9.60 -6.60
CA ARG A 27 -8.85 9.94 -6.99
C ARG A 27 -8.97 11.17 -7.90
N SER A 28 -7.86 11.80 -8.31
CA SER A 28 -7.91 12.86 -9.32
C SER A 28 -8.38 12.29 -10.66
N GLN A 29 -9.20 13.07 -11.38
CA GLN A 29 -9.95 12.74 -12.58
C GLN A 29 -9.37 11.57 -13.39
N GLY A 30 -9.91 10.36 -13.16
CA GLY A 30 -9.52 9.13 -13.87
C GLY A 30 -9.14 7.94 -13.00
N GLY A 31 -9.04 8.08 -11.66
CA GLY A 31 -8.86 6.94 -10.76
C GLY A 31 -7.57 6.16 -11.04
N LYS A 32 -6.44 6.86 -11.09
CA LYS A 32 -5.15 6.24 -11.41
C LYS A 32 -4.68 5.34 -10.28
N TYR A 33 -4.42 4.07 -10.61
CA TYR A 33 -3.80 3.11 -9.71
C TYR A 33 -2.29 3.16 -9.86
N ASN A 34 -1.59 3.23 -8.73
CA ASN A 34 -0.15 3.03 -8.67
C ASN A 34 0.13 1.78 -7.82
N PHE A 35 1.02 0.93 -8.29
CA PHE A 35 1.33 -0.38 -7.70
C PHE A 35 2.78 -0.41 -7.25
N SER A 36 3.04 -1.03 -6.09
CA SER A 36 4.40 -1.43 -5.74
C SER A 36 4.88 -2.59 -6.60
N ARG A 37 6.17 -2.97 -6.46
CA ARG A 37 6.61 -4.31 -6.88
C ARG A 37 5.84 -5.39 -6.11
N VAL A 38 5.82 -6.60 -6.65
CA VAL A 38 5.29 -7.80 -5.99
C VAL A 38 6.27 -8.24 -4.91
N PHE A 39 5.76 -8.54 -3.73
CA PHE A 39 6.50 -9.10 -2.61
C PHE A 39 6.02 -10.53 -2.36
N ALA A 40 6.91 -11.52 -2.35
CA ALA A 40 6.49 -12.88 -2.01
C ALA A 40 6.07 -12.97 -0.53
N ALA A 41 5.45 -14.06 -0.10
CA ALA A 41 5.16 -14.39 1.30
C ALA A 41 6.26 -15.29 1.87
N MET A 42 6.84 -16.14 1.02
CA MET A 42 8.05 -16.93 1.29
C MET A 42 9.27 -16.13 0.87
N THR A 43 9.49 -15.00 1.54
CA THR A 43 10.63 -14.13 1.27
C THR A 43 11.81 -14.55 2.13
N SER A 44 13.02 -14.24 1.69
CA SER A 44 14.15 -14.26 2.62
C SER A 44 13.89 -13.32 3.81
N ASP A 45 14.50 -13.56 4.98
CA ASP A 45 14.39 -12.67 6.15
C ASP A 45 14.69 -11.20 5.81
N GLN A 46 15.57 -10.99 4.82
CA GLN A 46 15.93 -9.68 4.28
C GLN A 46 14.74 -8.97 3.62
N GLU A 47 13.99 -9.67 2.77
CA GLU A 47 12.82 -9.12 2.09
C GLU A 47 11.66 -8.86 3.06
N LEU A 48 11.48 -9.71 4.08
CA LEU A 48 10.50 -9.47 5.15
C LEU A 48 10.84 -8.20 5.94
N CYS A 49 12.13 -8.01 6.25
CA CYS A 49 12.62 -6.78 6.88
C CYS A 49 12.35 -5.55 5.99
N GLU A 50 12.53 -5.65 4.67
CA GLU A 50 12.21 -4.56 3.74
C GLU A 50 10.71 -4.22 3.74
N ILE A 51 9.83 -5.23 3.71
CA ILE A 51 8.37 -5.04 3.78
C ILE A 51 7.98 -4.33 5.09
N LEU A 52 8.48 -4.80 6.23
CA LEU A 52 8.19 -4.22 7.55
C LEU A 52 8.71 -2.78 7.65
N GLN A 53 9.86 -2.47 7.06
CA GLN A 53 10.38 -1.10 7.02
C GLN A 53 9.51 -0.17 6.16
N ILE A 54 8.99 -0.66 5.02
CA ILE A 54 8.06 0.10 4.17
C ILE A 54 6.77 0.39 4.93
N LEU A 55 6.17 -0.63 5.55
CA LEU A 55 4.95 -0.50 6.36
C LEU A 55 5.15 0.50 7.51
N ARG A 56 6.28 0.42 8.23
CA ARG A 56 6.61 1.36 9.32
C ARG A 56 6.71 2.80 8.83
N ARG A 57 7.34 3.04 7.67
CA ARG A 57 7.46 4.39 7.10
C ARG A 57 6.10 4.94 6.71
N ILE A 58 5.22 4.13 6.11
CA ILE A 58 3.85 4.53 5.80
C ILE A 58 3.10 4.93 7.08
N GLY A 59 3.18 4.10 8.14
CA GLY A 59 2.57 4.41 9.43
C GLY A 59 3.08 5.72 10.06
N GLN A 60 4.39 6.02 9.94
CA GLN A 60 4.98 7.26 10.44
C GLN A 60 4.53 8.51 9.66
N VAL A 61 4.28 8.37 8.37
CA VAL A 61 3.78 9.47 7.52
C VAL A 61 2.30 9.72 7.81
N VAL A 62 1.52 8.66 8.02
CA VAL A 62 0.06 8.75 8.27
C VAL A 62 -0.25 9.15 9.72
N GLY A 63 0.49 8.65 10.70
CA GLY A 63 0.25 8.90 12.14
C GLY A 63 0.74 10.25 12.66
N LYS A 64 1.25 11.13 11.80
CA LYS A 64 1.69 12.50 12.14
C LYS A 64 0.65 13.58 11.82
N SER A 65 -0.63 13.21 11.67
CA SER A 65 -1.77 14.14 11.61
C SER A 65 -2.37 14.39 13.00
#